data_AF-A0A1X9Z5A9-F1
#
_entry.id   AF-A0A1X9Z5A9-F1
#
_cell.length_a   1.000
_cell.length_b   1.000
_cell.length_c   1.000
_cell.angle_alpha   90.00
_cell.angle_beta   90.00
_cell.angle_gamma   90.00
#
_symmetry.space_group_name_H-M   'P 1'
#
loop_
_entity.id
_entity.type
_entity.pdbx_description
1 polymer ?
#
loop_
_entity_poly.entity_id
_entity_poly.type
_entity_poly.pdbx_seq_one_letter_code
_entity_poly.pdbx_strand_id
1 'polypeptide(L)'
;MGAAANDDLMEVRIESFNPYESRFPNRRVITRDALMLAKTLRAEGYKVVIEPDNGLPVYYLYSKGLREWFADPVNLLLFNIPITVITNLITNQVQKLLDWNDKQPSHNLNIQTDGSSISYNYLGLEQPVGNKQRITTIRKELKDGFDRCFNTIPPNIKFPTPIYLEHKPKIVGWCRLWEDERGLASEGYITDKLVKRRIAQNRLNGASVTGMASRTLCSICSSSYLNCNHIAGNEYEGQSCSNVIIETDFVETSLVKTPINPQCILGWQ
;
A
#
# COMPACT_ATOMS: atom_id res chain seq x y z
N MET A 1 20.91 36.48 21.34
CA MET A 1 20.05 35.82 22.34
C MET A 1 18.66 35.75 21.72
N GLY A 2 18.02 34.60 21.46
CA GLY A 2 18.29 33.25 21.91
C GLY A 2 18.31 32.23 20.77
N ALA A 3 19.23 31.27 20.90
CA ALA A 3 19.10 29.95 20.34
C ALA A 3 18.37 29.10 21.39
N ALA A 4 17.19 28.59 21.04
CA ALA A 4 16.45 27.51 21.70
C ALA A 4 15.24 27.22 20.78
N ALA A 5 14.95 26.02 20.28
CA ALA A 5 15.30 24.68 20.72
C ALA A 5 15.70 23.81 19.51
N ASN A 6 16.87 23.19 19.55
CA ASN A 6 17.07 21.94 18.82
C ASN A 6 16.57 20.85 19.77
N ASP A 7 15.26 20.61 19.77
CA ASP A 7 14.73 19.42 20.41
C ASP A 7 15.28 18.21 19.67
N ASP A 8 15.91 17.30 20.41
CA ASP A 8 16.26 15.93 20.03
C ASP A 8 14.99 15.12 19.71
N LEU A 9 14.20 15.59 18.75
CA LEU A 9 12.95 14.97 18.35
C LEU A 9 13.28 13.70 17.59
N MET A 10 12.96 12.58 18.25
CA MET A 10 12.97 11.25 17.65
C MET A 10 12.02 11.24 16.44
N GLU A 11 12.59 11.18 15.24
CA GLU A 11 11.87 11.33 13.98
C GLU A 11 12.04 10.10 13.09
N VAL A 12 10.93 9.64 12.51
CA VAL A 12 10.90 8.60 11.49
C VAL A 12 10.39 9.19 10.19
N ARG A 13 11.16 9.05 9.11
CA ARG A 13 10.74 9.43 7.77
C ARG A 13 10.39 8.20 6.95
N ILE A 14 9.22 8.23 6.32
CA ILE A 14 8.73 7.16 5.45
C ILE A 14 8.75 7.68 4.01
N GLU A 15 9.53 7.05 3.14
CA GLU A 15 9.59 7.46 1.75
C GLU A 15 8.31 7.07 1.00
N SER A 16 7.63 8.06 0.44
CA SER A 16 6.51 7.84 -0.47
C SER A 16 6.99 7.28 -1.80
N PHE A 17 6.24 6.34 -2.37
CA PHE A 17 6.49 5.83 -3.70
C PHE A 17 5.17 5.63 -4.44
N ASN A 18 4.99 6.38 -5.53
CA ASN A 18 3.82 6.29 -6.40
C ASN A 18 4.12 5.43 -7.65
N PRO A 19 3.67 4.17 -7.71
CA PRO A 19 3.85 3.35 -8.90
C PRO A 19 2.99 3.82 -10.08
N TYR A 20 2.03 4.72 -9.86
CA TYR A 20 1.07 5.20 -10.84
C TYR A 20 1.35 6.63 -11.32
N GLU A 21 2.59 7.10 -11.16
CA GLU A 21 3.02 8.48 -11.41
C GLU A 21 2.66 9.00 -12.82
N SER A 22 2.68 8.16 -13.86
CA SER A 22 2.34 8.62 -15.21
C SER A 22 0.87 9.00 -15.39
N ARG A 23 -0.03 8.41 -14.60
CA ARG A 23 -1.47 8.74 -14.59
C ARG A 23 -1.82 9.75 -13.49
N PHE A 24 -1.09 9.71 -12.38
CA PHE A 24 -1.33 10.54 -11.20
C PHE A 24 -0.05 11.28 -10.80
N PRO A 25 0.39 12.27 -11.59
CA PRO A 25 1.66 12.94 -11.35
C PRO A 25 1.65 13.77 -10.07
N ASN A 26 2.82 13.90 -9.45
CA ASN A 26 3.08 14.71 -8.25
C ASN A 26 2.24 14.34 -7.03
N ARG A 27 1.77 13.09 -6.94
CA ARG A 27 0.99 12.63 -5.78
C ARG A 27 1.88 11.87 -4.80
N ARG A 28 1.97 12.39 -3.58
CA ARG A 28 2.52 11.65 -2.44
C ARG A 28 1.51 10.60 -2.02
N VAL A 29 1.91 9.33 -2.03
CA VAL A 29 1.05 8.21 -1.63
C VAL A 29 1.62 7.47 -0.43
N ILE A 30 0.75 6.96 0.41
CA ILE A 30 1.10 6.02 1.48
C ILE A 30 0.20 4.79 1.38
N THR A 31 0.82 3.61 1.38
CA THR A 31 0.10 2.33 1.35
C THR A 31 -0.55 2.03 2.71
N ARG A 32 -1.48 1.06 2.74
CA ARG A 32 -2.07 0.55 3.98
C ARG A 32 -1.04 0.23 5.05
N ASP A 33 -0.04 -0.57 4.72
CA ASP A 33 0.89 -1.09 5.70
C ASP A 33 1.82 0.00 6.23
N ALA A 34 2.31 0.88 5.34
CA ALA A 34 3.11 2.03 5.72
C ALA A 34 2.32 3.02 6.60
N LEU A 35 1.03 3.23 6.32
CA LEU A 35 0.17 4.08 7.15
C LEU A 35 -0.09 3.46 8.53
N MET A 36 -0.33 2.15 8.58
CA MET A 36 -0.51 1.45 9.87
C MET A 36 0.75 1.53 10.73
N LEU A 37 1.93 1.41 10.11
CA LEU A 37 3.19 1.64 10.81
C LEU A 37 3.32 3.10 11.28
N ALA A 38 3.04 4.07 10.42
CA ALA A 38 3.10 5.49 10.77
C ALA A 38 2.20 5.82 11.99
N LYS A 39 0.99 5.26 12.03
CA LYS A 39 0.05 5.43 13.15
C LYS A 39 0.57 4.84 14.44
N THR A 40 1.15 3.64 14.40
CA THR A 40 1.75 3.01 15.59
C THR A 40 2.91 3.84 16.11
N LEU A 41 3.82 4.26 15.24
CA LEU A 41 4.95 5.09 15.63
C LEU A 41 4.50 6.42 16.25
N ARG A 42 3.48 7.07 15.69
CA ARG A 42 2.90 8.29 16.30
C ARG A 42 2.25 8.02 17.65
N ALA A 43 1.59 6.88 17.83
CA ALA A 43 1.00 6.49 19.11
C ALA A 43 2.05 6.28 20.20
N GLU A 44 3.24 5.82 19.82
CA GLU A 44 4.42 5.63 20.69
C GLU A 44 5.22 6.93 20.90
N GLY A 45 4.75 8.06 20.38
CA GLY A 45 5.33 9.39 20.59
C GLY A 45 6.38 9.84 19.56
N TYR A 46 6.62 9.05 18.51
CA TYR A 46 7.56 9.43 17.45
C TYR A 46 6.95 10.45 16.49
N LYS A 47 7.76 11.43 16.06
CA LYS A 47 7.40 12.29 14.93
C LYS A 47 7.53 11.50 13.64
N VAL A 48 6.44 11.38 12.87
CA VAL A 48 6.46 10.63 11.60
C VAL A 48 6.16 11.54 10.42
N VAL A 49 7.15 11.65 9.53
CA VAL A 49 7.10 12.45 8.29
C VAL A 49 7.02 11.51 7.09
N ILE A 50 6.21 11.86 6.09
CA ILE A 50 6.13 11.12 4.82
C ILE A 50 6.92 11.92 3.80
N GLU A 51 7.96 11.39 3.19
CA GLU A 51 8.80 12.14 2.23
C GLU A 51 8.28 11.99 0.79
N PRO A 52 8.49 12.96 -0.12
CA PRO A 52 9.07 14.29 0.15
C PRO A 52 8.11 15.19 0.93
N ASP A 53 8.57 15.90 1.96
CA ASP A 53 7.72 16.88 2.67
C ASP A 53 7.69 18.24 1.98
N ASN A 54 7.02 18.30 0.83
CA ASN A 54 6.94 19.48 -0.03
C ASN A 54 5.61 20.25 0.09
N GLY A 55 4.85 20.02 1.15
CA GLY A 55 3.54 20.66 1.38
C GLY A 55 2.38 20.11 0.57
N LEU A 56 2.61 19.17 -0.37
CA LEU A 56 1.52 18.51 -1.10
C LEU A 56 0.76 17.52 -0.19
N PRO A 57 -0.55 17.32 -0.40
CA PRO A 57 -1.32 16.35 0.39
C PRO A 57 -0.82 14.92 0.14
N VAL A 58 -0.92 14.09 1.19
CA VAL A 58 -0.67 12.66 1.10
C VAL A 58 -1.98 11.94 0.80
N TYR A 59 -1.94 11.04 -0.18
CA TYR A 59 -3.06 10.20 -0.57
C TYR A 59 -2.91 8.81 0.04
N TYR A 60 -4.04 8.23 0.45
CA TYR A 60 -4.09 6.86 0.91
C TYR A 60 -4.25 5.90 -0.26
N LEU A 61 -3.20 5.14 -0.57
CA LEU A 61 -3.23 4.10 -1.60
C LEU A 61 -3.69 2.79 -0.98
N TYR A 62 -4.86 2.33 -1.40
CA TYR A 62 -5.43 1.08 -0.92
C TYR A 62 -5.70 0.13 -2.09
N SER A 63 -5.33 -1.13 -1.89
CA SER A 63 -5.67 -2.23 -2.79
C SER A 63 -6.47 -3.23 -1.99
N LYS A 64 -7.69 -3.52 -2.43
CA LYS A 64 -8.47 -4.60 -1.80
C LYS A 64 -7.85 -5.96 -2.18
N GLY A 65 -8.17 -7.05 -1.49
CA GLY A 65 -7.76 -8.41 -1.92
C GLY A 65 -6.27 -8.80 -1.79
N LEU A 66 -5.36 -7.87 -1.45
CA LEU A 66 -3.98 -8.22 -1.05
C LEU A 66 -3.93 -8.54 0.45
N ARG A 67 -3.41 -9.72 0.79
CA ARG A 67 -3.14 -10.12 2.18
C ARG A 67 -1.67 -9.96 2.58
N GLU A 68 -0.79 -9.67 1.62
CA GLU A 68 0.64 -9.58 1.84
C GLU A 68 1.00 -8.22 2.44
N TRP A 69 1.54 -8.24 3.67
CA TRP A 69 2.12 -7.09 4.33
C TRP A 69 3.44 -6.70 3.67
N PHE A 70 3.68 -5.40 3.48
CA PHE A 70 4.88 -4.88 2.82
C PHE A 70 5.14 -5.53 1.45
N ALA A 71 4.07 -5.80 0.70
CA ALA A 71 4.15 -6.25 -0.69
C ALA A 71 4.94 -5.25 -1.54
N ASP A 72 4.74 -3.96 -1.28
CA ASP A 72 5.54 -2.88 -1.84
C ASP A 72 6.74 -2.55 -0.94
N PRO A 73 7.94 -2.32 -1.52
CA PRO A 73 9.08 -1.89 -0.74
C PRO A 73 8.84 -0.57 0.00
N VAL A 74 9.11 -0.54 1.30
CA VAL A 74 9.01 0.64 2.18
C VAL A 74 10.39 0.99 2.71
N ASN A 75 10.77 2.25 2.58
CA ASN A 75 12.02 2.79 3.12
C ASN A 75 11.72 3.68 4.33
N LEU A 76 12.38 3.40 5.44
CA LEU A 76 12.34 4.18 6.67
C LEU A 76 13.71 4.78 6.94
N LEU A 77 13.75 6.06 7.31
CA LEU A 77 14.95 6.72 7.82
C LEU A 77 14.69 7.19 9.26
N LEU A 78 15.58 6.81 10.17
CA LEU A 78 15.48 7.06 11.60
C LEU A 78 16.46 8.15 12.03
N PHE A 79 15.96 9.20 12.69
CA PHE A 79 16.77 10.27 13.26
C PHE A 79 16.69 10.20 14.77
N ASN A 80 17.85 10.12 15.44
CA ASN A 80 17.96 10.04 16.89
C ASN A 80 17.19 8.86 17.53
N ILE A 81 16.95 7.79 16.78
CA ILE A 81 16.28 6.58 17.28
C ILE A 81 17.18 5.36 17.09
N PRO A 82 17.49 4.61 18.16
CA PRO A 82 18.20 3.34 18.05
C PRO A 82 17.40 2.34 17.21
N ILE A 83 18.08 1.65 16.29
CA ILE A 83 17.46 0.68 15.38
C ILE A 83 16.65 -0.39 16.13
N THR A 84 17.19 -0.88 17.25
CA THR A 84 16.59 -1.93 18.08
C THR A 84 15.21 -1.55 18.62
N VAL A 85 14.99 -0.28 18.92
CA VAL A 85 13.71 0.22 19.43
C VAL A 85 12.64 0.10 18.34
N ILE A 86 12.95 0.56 17.13
CA ILE A 86 12.01 0.56 16.00
C ILE A 86 11.75 -0.86 15.51
N THR A 87 12.78 -1.70 15.40
CA THR A 87 12.61 -3.09 14.95
C THR A 87 11.79 -3.91 15.93
N ASN A 88 11.93 -3.68 17.25
CA ASN A 88 11.10 -4.33 18.26
C ASN A 88 9.64 -3.91 18.14
N LEU A 89 9.37 -2.61 17.96
CA LEU A 89 8.02 -2.08 17.77
C LEU A 89 7.36 -2.66 16.51
N ILE A 90 8.07 -2.63 15.38
CA ILE A 90 7.58 -3.18 14.12
C ILE A 90 7.36 -4.68 14.24
N THR A 91 8.30 -5.42 14.83
CA THR A 91 8.18 -6.88 15.01
C THR A 91 6.97 -7.23 15.85
N ASN A 92 6.75 -6.54 16.97
CA ASN A 92 5.57 -6.74 17.82
C ASN A 92 4.27 -6.44 17.08
N GLN A 93 4.24 -5.38 16.28
CA GLN A 93 3.07 -5.04 15.47
C GLN A 93 2.81 -6.10 14.40
N VAL A 94 3.83 -6.51 13.65
CA VAL A 94 3.76 -7.56 12.63
C VAL A 94 3.27 -8.87 13.26
N GLN A 95 3.78 -9.25 14.44
CA GLN A 95 3.32 -10.44 15.17
C GLN A 95 1.83 -10.35 15.57
N LYS A 96 1.35 -9.20 16.05
CA LYS A 96 -0.07 -9.02 16.41
C LYS A 96 -1.02 -9.10 15.21
N LEU A 97 -0.53 -8.77 14.02
CA LEU A 97 -1.31 -8.71 12.78
C LEU A 97 -1.24 -10.00 11.96
N LEU A 98 -0.34 -10.91 12.32
CA LEU A 98 -0.12 -12.17 11.63
C LEU A 98 -0.52 -13.35 12.54
N ASP A 99 -1.72 -13.87 12.34
CA ASP A 99 -2.00 -15.28 12.61
C ASP A 99 -1.52 -16.11 11.39
N TRP A 100 -0.20 -16.35 11.14
CA TRP A 100 0.25 -17.49 10.29
C TRP A 100 1.76 -17.71 10.00
N ASN A 101 1.98 -18.97 9.55
CA ASN A 101 3.16 -19.82 9.35
C ASN A 101 3.96 -19.63 8.04
N ASP A 102 3.80 -18.53 7.30
CA ASP A 102 4.44 -18.34 5.98
C ASP A 102 5.51 -17.23 5.95
N LYS A 103 6.58 -17.48 5.18
CA LYS A 103 7.77 -16.63 5.05
C LYS A 103 7.42 -15.28 4.41
N GLN A 104 7.23 -14.26 5.23
CA GLN A 104 7.16 -12.87 4.77
C GLN A 104 8.49 -12.44 4.13
N PRO A 105 8.47 -11.64 3.04
CA PRO A 105 9.68 -11.08 2.46
C PRO A 105 10.23 -9.99 3.39
N SER A 106 11.02 -10.39 4.39
CA SER A 106 11.69 -9.50 5.33
C SER A 106 12.56 -8.42 4.66
N HIS A 107 12.86 -8.58 3.38
CA HIS A 107 13.67 -7.66 2.60
C HIS A 107 12.91 -6.43 2.04
N ASN A 108 11.58 -6.37 2.14
CA ASN A 108 10.83 -5.24 1.57
C ASN A 108 10.72 -4.03 2.49
N LEU A 109 10.94 -4.20 3.80
CA LEU A 109 11.12 -3.08 4.72
C LEU A 109 12.61 -2.80 4.89
N ASN A 110 13.05 -1.61 4.51
CA ASN A 110 14.44 -1.18 4.59
C ASN A 110 14.55 0.00 5.55
N ILE A 111 15.21 -0.23 6.68
CA ILE A 111 15.32 0.73 7.78
C ILE A 111 16.77 1.22 7.83
N GLN A 112 16.97 2.52 7.74
CA GLN A 112 18.29 3.15 7.84
C GLN A 112 18.30 4.13 9.01
N THR A 113 19.39 4.18 9.76
CA THR A 113 19.63 5.26 10.72
C THR A 113 20.32 6.42 10.01
N ASP A 114 20.10 7.64 10.48
CA ASP A 114 20.74 8.82 9.91
C ASP A 114 22.27 8.69 9.89
N GLY A 115 22.88 9.14 8.80
CA GLY A 115 24.32 9.02 8.53
C GLY A 115 24.85 7.60 8.30
N SER A 116 24.04 6.55 8.42
CA SER A 116 24.49 5.17 8.21
C SER A 116 24.31 4.70 6.76
N SER A 117 25.32 4.01 6.23
CA SER A 117 25.20 3.27 4.96
C SER A 117 24.57 1.89 5.13
N ILE A 118 24.39 1.44 6.38
CA ILE A 118 23.83 0.12 6.70
C ILE A 118 22.31 0.22 6.76
N SER A 119 21.65 -0.73 6.13
CA SER A 119 20.20 -0.92 6.20
C SER A 119 19.85 -2.20 6.93
N TYR A 120 18.74 -2.18 7.64
CA TYR A 120 18.22 -3.30 8.41
C TYR A 120 16.83 -3.69 7.91
N ASN A 121 16.47 -4.96 8.08
CA ASN A 121 15.10 -5.40 7.92
C ASN A 121 14.28 -5.14 9.20
N TYR A 122 12.99 -5.49 9.16
CA TYR A 122 12.10 -5.32 10.32
C TYR A 122 12.49 -6.16 11.55
N LEU A 123 13.30 -7.22 11.36
CA LEU A 123 13.85 -8.06 12.43
C LEU A 123 15.14 -7.49 13.03
N GLY A 124 15.63 -6.35 12.54
CA GLY A 124 16.92 -5.76 12.95
C GLY A 124 18.15 -6.48 12.40
N LEU A 125 17.97 -7.37 11.42
CA LEU A 125 19.09 -7.99 10.72
C LEU A 125 19.59 -7.07 9.61
N GLU A 126 20.91 -6.93 9.51
CA GLU A 126 21.54 -6.20 8.41
C GLU A 126 21.13 -6.79 7.07
N GLN A 127 20.78 -5.90 6.14
CA GLN A 127 20.46 -6.26 4.78
C GLN A 127 21.73 -6.26 3.91
N PRO A 128 21.78 -7.10 2.87
CA PRO A 128 22.94 -7.17 1.98
C PRO A 128 23.30 -5.81 1.39
N VAL A 129 24.60 -5.60 1.19
CA VAL A 129 25.11 -4.46 0.42
C VAL A 129 24.43 -4.46 -0.96
N GLY A 130 23.85 -3.31 -1.34
CA GLY A 130 23.08 -3.18 -2.57
C GLY A 130 21.57 -3.31 -2.41
N ASN A 131 21.03 -3.56 -1.21
CA ASN A 131 19.58 -3.69 -1.02
C ASN A 131 18.81 -2.41 -1.38
N LYS A 132 19.37 -1.22 -1.08
CA LYS A 132 18.77 0.06 -1.49
C LYS A 132 18.62 0.15 -3.01
N GLN A 133 19.66 -0.22 -3.76
CA GLN A 133 19.62 -0.28 -5.22
C GLN A 133 18.58 -1.30 -5.70
N ARG A 134 18.51 -2.48 -5.07
CA ARG A 134 17.48 -3.49 -5.38
C ARG A 134 16.06 -2.93 -5.21
N ILE A 135 15.80 -2.23 -4.11
CA ILE A 135 14.50 -1.59 -3.84
C ILE A 135 14.18 -0.53 -4.90
N THR A 136 15.14 0.34 -5.22
CA THR A 136 14.98 1.34 -6.28
C THR A 136 14.67 0.70 -7.62
N THR A 137 15.35 -0.40 -7.97
CA THR A 137 15.09 -1.16 -9.19
C THR A 137 13.68 -1.75 -9.21
N ILE A 138 13.24 -2.41 -8.12
CA ILE A 138 11.88 -2.98 -8.03
C ILE A 138 10.82 -1.89 -8.19
N ARG A 139 10.99 -0.76 -7.50
CA ARG A 139 10.07 0.39 -7.59
C ARG A 139 10.03 0.95 -9.01
N LYS A 140 11.19 1.10 -9.65
CA LYS A 140 11.28 1.54 -11.04
C LYS A 140 10.60 0.56 -12.00
N GLU A 141 10.85 -0.74 -11.88
CA GLU A 141 10.22 -1.78 -12.69
C GLU A 141 8.69 -1.78 -12.55
N LEU A 142 8.20 -1.61 -11.32
CA LEU A 142 6.77 -1.54 -11.02
C LEU A 142 6.14 -0.30 -11.68
N LYS A 143 6.74 0.87 -11.48
CA LYS A 143 6.30 2.14 -12.08
C LYS A 143 6.30 2.05 -13.61
N ASP A 144 7.42 1.66 -14.21
CA ASP A 144 7.55 1.56 -15.66
C ASP A 144 6.62 0.49 -16.24
N GLY A 145 6.36 -0.57 -15.48
CA GLY A 145 5.39 -1.61 -15.84
C GLY A 145 3.97 -1.05 -15.94
N PHE A 146 3.51 -0.32 -14.91
CA PHE A 146 2.18 0.29 -14.94
C PHE A 146 2.07 1.35 -16.03
N ASP A 147 3.12 2.14 -16.23
CA ASP A 147 3.17 3.13 -17.30
C ASP A 147 2.97 2.49 -18.69
N ARG A 148 3.68 1.40 -18.99
CA ARG A 148 3.46 0.64 -20.23
C ARG A 148 2.03 0.11 -20.34
N CYS A 149 1.46 -0.37 -19.24
CA CYS A 149 0.10 -0.91 -19.24
C CYS A 149 -0.95 0.18 -19.48
N PHE A 150 -0.83 1.35 -18.86
CA PHE A 150 -1.76 2.46 -19.07
C PHE A 150 -1.75 2.99 -20.50
N ASN A 151 -0.61 2.90 -21.19
CA ASN A 151 -0.47 3.27 -22.59
C ASN A 151 -0.86 2.15 -23.57
N THR A 152 -1.29 0.98 -23.08
CA THR A 152 -1.70 -0.13 -23.94
C THR A 152 -3.11 0.10 -24.49
N ILE A 153 -3.28 -0.03 -25.80
CA ILE A 153 -4.58 0.14 -26.47
C ILE A 153 -5.44 -1.12 -26.24
N PRO A 154 -6.70 -0.98 -25.79
CA PRO A 154 -7.60 -2.11 -25.60
C PRO A 154 -7.90 -2.80 -26.94
N PRO A 155 -7.93 -4.15 -27.00
CA PRO A 155 -8.36 -4.89 -28.18
C PRO A 155 -9.81 -4.62 -28.59
N ASN A 156 -10.64 -4.20 -27.63
CA ASN A 156 -12.04 -3.84 -27.84
C ASN A 156 -12.36 -2.57 -27.07
N ILE A 157 -12.70 -1.50 -27.78
CA ILE A 157 -12.96 -0.18 -27.18
C ILE A 157 -14.18 -0.17 -26.24
N LYS A 158 -15.09 -1.15 -26.34
CA LYS A 158 -16.20 -1.33 -25.40
C LYS A 158 -15.73 -1.68 -23.98
N PHE A 159 -14.52 -2.19 -23.84
CA PHE A 159 -13.90 -2.60 -22.58
C PHE A 159 -12.54 -1.89 -22.44
N PRO A 160 -12.53 -0.58 -22.15
CA PRO A 160 -11.33 0.24 -22.25
C PRO A 160 -10.36 0.05 -21.07
N THR A 161 -10.81 -0.53 -19.96
CA THR A 161 -10.04 -0.61 -18.72
C THR A 161 -9.28 -1.93 -18.64
N PRO A 162 -7.95 -1.92 -18.44
CA PRO A 162 -7.19 -3.15 -18.26
C PRO A 162 -7.52 -3.84 -16.93
N ILE A 163 -7.57 -5.17 -16.97
CA ILE A 163 -7.61 -6.02 -15.79
C ILE A 163 -6.20 -6.56 -15.55
N TYR A 164 -5.63 -6.30 -14.38
CA TYR A 164 -4.30 -6.73 -13.96
C TYR A 164 -4.34 -8.06 -13.20
N LEU A 165 -3.18 -8.61 -12.89
CA LEU A 165 -3.05 -9.83 -12.09
C LEU A 165 -2.40 -9.51 -10.75
N GLU A 166 -3.13 -9.70 -9.66
CA GLU A 166 -2.62 -9.54 -8.28
C GLU A 166 -1.89 -8.21 -8.07
N HIS A 167 -2.43 -7.12 -8.61
CA HIS A 167 -1.89 -5.76 -8.52
C HIS A 167 -0.48 -5.59 -9.09
N LYS A 168 -0.10 -6.46 -10.03
CA LYS A 168 1.15 -6.36 -10.79
C LYS A 168 0.87 -5.85 -12.20
N PRO A 169 1.84 -5.18 -12.85
CA PRO A 169 1.68 -4.60 -14.18
C PRO A 169 1.71 -5.68 -15.28
N LYS A 170 0.73 -6.59 -15.22
CA LYS A 170 0.46 -7.65 -16.17
C LYS A 170 -1.01 -7.61 -16.52
N ILE A 171 -1.33 -7.07 -17.70
CA ILE A 171 -2.69 -7.09 -18.24
C ILE A 171 -3.06 -8.54 -18.59
N VAL A 172 -4.19 -9.00 -18.07
CA VAL A 172 -4.73 -10.35 -18.29
C VAL A 172 -6.12 -10.35 -18.91
N GLY A 173 -6.75 -9.19 -18.99
CA GLY A 173 -8.08 -9.00 -19.53
C GLY A 173 -8.43 -7.52 -19.64
N TRP A 174 -9.67 -7.27 -20.01
CA TRP A 174 -10.20 -5.92 -20.22
C TRP A 174 -11.64 -5.85 -19.72
N CYS A 175 -12.02 -4.74 -19.13
CA CYS A 175 -13.37 -4.48 -18.63
C CYS A 175 -13.85 -3.08 -18.96
N ARG A 176 -15.16 -2.90 -18.79
CA ARG A 176 -15.81 -1.61 -18.60
C ARG A 176 -16.23 -1.51 -17.14
N LEU A 177 -16.13 -0.31 -16.60
CA LEU A 177 -16.54 0.02 -15.25
C LEU A 177 -17.71 0.99 -15.30
N TRP A 178 -18.63 0.86 -14.36
CA TRP A 178 -19.70 1.83 -14.12
C TRP A 178 -20.06 1.84 -12.64
N GLU A 179 -20.69 2.92 -12.20
CA GLU A 179 -21.22 3.04 -10.86
C GLU A 179 -22.75 2.87 -10.90
N ASP A 180 -23.28 2.09 -9.96
CA ASP A 180 -24.71 1.98 -9.70
C ASP A 180 -24.99 2.14 -8.19
N GLU A 181 -26.26 2.00 -7.77
CA GLU A 181 -26.68 2.12 -6.37
C GLU A 181 -26.00 1.14 -5.39
N ARG A 182 -25.38 0.06 -5.91
CA ARG A 182 -24.64 -0.93 -5.14
C ARG A 182 -23.13 -0.64 -5.13
N GLY A 183 -22.69 0.39 -5.87
CA GLY A 183 -21.31 0.84 -5.96
C GLY A 183 -20.68 0.58 -7.33
N LEU A 184 -19.36 0.36 -7.33
CA LEU A 184 -18.59 0.15 -8.56
C LEU A 184 -18.79 -1.27 -9.09
N ALA A 185 -19.33 -1.37 -10.30
CA ALA A 185 -19.54 -2.62 -11.01
C ALA A 185 -18.61 -2.72 -12.24
N SER A 186 -18.40 -3.95 -12.70
CA SER A 186 -17.55 -4.23 -13.86
C SER A 186 -18.07 -5.38 -14.70
N GLU A 187 -17.79 -5.32 -15.99
CA GLU A 187 -18.03 -6.39 -16.94
C GLU A 187 -16.83 -6.45 -17.88
N GLY A 188 -16.34 -7.64 -18.18
CA GLY A 188 -15.15 -7.78 -18.98
C GLY A 188 -14.85 -9.21 -19.40
N TYR A 189 -13.69 -9.38 -20.01
CA TYR A 189 -13.22 -10.67 -20.50
C TYR A 189 -11.73 -10.83 -20.24
N ILE A 190 -11.32 -12.09 -20.03
CA ILE A 190 -9.93 -12.46 -19.85
C ILE A 190 -9.33 -12.84 -21.21
N THR A 191 -8.12 -12.38 -21.49
CA THR A 191 -7.37 -12.70 -22.72
C THR A 191 -6.28 -13.74 -22.47
N ASP A 192 -5.66 -13.75 -21.29
CA ASP A 192 -4.58 -14.67 -20.93
C ASP A 192 -5.11 -16.11 -20.69
N LYS A 193 -4.65 -17.06 -21.50
CA LYS A 193 -5.07 -18.48 -21.45
C LYS A 193 -4.69 -19.16 -20.13
N LEU A 194 -3.53 -18.85 -19.54
CA LEU A 194 -3.10 -19.44 -18.28
C LEU A 194 -3.94 -18.91 -17.12
N VAL A 195 -4.30 -17.63 -17.18
CA VAL A 195 -5.18 -17.00 -16.18
C VAL A 195 -6.58 -17.60 -16.24
N LYS A 196 -7.14 -17.81 -17.44
CA LYS A 196 -8.41 -18.56 -17.61
C LYS A 196 -8.37 -19.94 -16.95
N ARG A 197 -7.27 -20.68 -17.14
CA ARG A 197 -7.07 -21.99 -16.48
C ARG A 197 -7.02 -21.86 -14.96
N ARG A 198 -6.32 -20.85 -14.42
CA ARG A 198 -6.27 -20.59 -12.97
C ARG A 198 -7.65 -20.28 -12.39
N ILE A 199 -8.45 -19.49 -13.10
CA ILE A 199 -9.84 -19.18 -12.71
C ILE A 199 -10.68 -20.46 -12.68
N ALA A 200 -10.65 -21.28 -13.74
CA ALA A 200 -11.38 -22.55 -13.81
C ALA A 200 -10.97 -23.55 -12.71
N GLN A 201 -9.77 -23.41 -12.16
CA GLN A 201 -9.24 -24.21 -11.05
C GLN A 201 -9.49 -23.59 -9.66
N ASN A 202 -10.29 -22.53 -9.56
CA ASN A 202 -10.53 -21.76 -8.33
C ASN A 202 -9.23 -21.23 -7.66
N ARG A 203 -8.20 -20.95 -8.47
CA ARG A 203 -6.94 -20.34 -8.02
C ARG A 203 -6.95 -18.81 -8.13
N LEU A 204 -7.96 -18.24 -8.80
CA LEU A 204 -8.24 -16.82 -8.94
C LEU A 204 -9.76 -16.66 -8.92
N ASN A 205 -10.31 -16.04 -7.87
CA ASN A 205 -11.73 -16.19 -7.54
C ASN A 205 -12.48 -14.85 -7.48
N GLY A 206 -11.77 -13.73 -7.56
CA GLY A 206 -12.37 -12.41 -7.41
C GLY A 206 -11.68 -11.31 -8.18
N ALA A 207 -12.34 -10.17 -8.23
CA ALA A 207 -11.75 -8.90 -8.62
C ALA A 207 -11.40 -8.06 -7.39
N SER A 208 -10.42 -7.21 -7.56
CA SER A 208 -10.03 -6.17 -6.63
C SER A 208 -9.90 -4.84 -7.37
N VAL A 209 -10.02 -3.76 -6.62
CA VAL A 209 -9.81 -2.40 -7.10
C VAL A 209 -8.79 -1.73 -6.20
N THR A 210 -7.84 -1.05 -6.82
CA THR A 210 -6.99 -0.06 -6.16
C THR A 210 -7.58 1.32 -6.33
N GLY A 211 -7.65 2.05 -5.23
CA GLY A 211 -8.01 3.45 -5.22
C GLY A 211 -6.96 4.30 -4.53
N MET A 212 -6.95 5.58 -4.89
CA MET A 212 -6.11 6.59 -4.28
C MET A 212 -7.02 7.63 -3.61
N ALA A 213 -7.21 7.48 -2.29
CA ALA A 213 -8.13 8.33 -1.54
C ALA A 213 -7.47 9.65 -1.16
N SER A 214 -8.09 10.76 -1.58
CA SER A 214 -7.72 12.13 -1.19
C SER A 214 -8.30 12.50 0.18
N ARG A 215 -9.46 11.92 0.53
CA ARG A 215 -10.17 12.22 1.77
C ARG A 215 -10.67 10.96 2.44
N THR A 216 -10.24 10.79 3.69
CA THR A 216 -10.56 9.63 4.52
C THR A 216 -10.85 10.06 5.95
N LEU A 217 -11.82 9.44 6.61
CA LEU A 217 -12.21 9.71 7.99
C LEU A 217 -12.07 8.46 8.86
N CYS A 218 -11.70 8.65 10.11
CA CYS A 218 -11.69 7.59 11.11
C CYS A 218 -13.09 7.40 11.68
N SER A 219 -13.60 6.16 11.74
CA SER A 219 -14.92 5.91 12.36
C SER A 219 -14.98 6.20 13.87
N ILE A 220 -13.85 6.20 14.57
CA ILE A 220 -13.79 6.43 16.02
C ILE A 220 -13.82 7.92 16.37
N CYS A 221 -13.00 8.74 15.71
CA CYS A 221 -12.87 10.17 16.04
C CYS A 221 -13.36 11.14 14.98
N SER A 222 -13.84 10.65 13.82
CA SER A 222 -14.27 11.45 12.67
C SER A 222 -13.23 12.41 12.07
N SER A 223 -12.01 12.45 12.62
CA SER A 223 -10.88 13.19 12.05
C SER A 223 -10.27 12.47 10.84
N SER A 224 -9.39 13.16 10.12
CA SER A 224 -8.62 12.59 9.02
C SER A 224 -7.98 11.26 9.42
N TYR A 225 -8.32 10.18 8.71
CA TYR A 225 -7.76 8.86 9.00
C TYR A 225 -6.25 8.83 8.77
N LEU A 226 -5.71 9.66 7.87
CA LEU A 226 -4.26 9.76 7.66
C LEU A 226 -3.51 10.34 8.86
N ASN A 227 -4.17 11.18 9.66
CA ASN A 227 -3.51 11.98 10.70
C ASN A 227 -3.80 11.52 12.12
N CYS A 228 -4.89 10.78 12.37
CA CYS A 228 -5.17 10.21 13.70
C CYS A 228 -4.34 8.95 13.97
N ASN A 229 -4.30 8.50 15.22
CA ASN A 229 -3.54 7.31 15.63
C ASN A 229 -4.40 6.02 15.74
N HIS A 230 -5.72 6.10 15.50
CA HIS A 230 -6.57 4.91 15.49
C HIS A 230 -6.25 4.00 14.30
N ILE A 231 -6.15 2.69 14.56
CA ILE A 231 -5.74 1.67 13.59
C ILE A 231 -6.96 0.81 13.24
N ALA A 232 -7.27 0.69 11.95
CA ALA A 232 -8.39 -0.13 11.50
C ALA A 232 -8.26 -1.60 11.94
N GLY A 233 -9.37 -2.18 12.39
CA GLY A 233 -9.46 -3.54 12.95
C GLY A 233 -9.28 -3.60 14.46
N ASN A 234 -8.64 -2.61 15.09
CA ASN A 234 -8.56 -2.53 16.56
C ASN A 234 -9.88 -2.03 17.16
N GLU A 235 -10.17 -2.46 18.38
CA GLU A 235 -11.29 -1.95 19.16
C GLU A 235 -10.88 -0.75 20.03
N TYR A 236 -11.75 0.25 20.07
CA TYR A 236 -11.64 1.43 20.90
C TYR A 236 -13.00 1.66 21.54
N GLU A 237 -13.09 1.62 22.87
CA GLU A 237 -14.35 1.80 23.61
C GLU A 237 -15.48 0.86 23.12
N GLY A 238 -15.12 -0.38 22.79
CA GLY A 238 -16.06 -1.39 22.29
C GLY A 238 -16.49 -1.20 20.82
N GLN A 239 -15.89 -0.27 20.09
CA GLN A 239 -16.15 -0.04 18.67
C GLN A 239 -14.92 -0.42 17.82
N SER A 240 -15.13 -1.19 16.75
CA SER A 240 -14.07 -1.50 15.81
C SER A 240 -13.75 -0.30 14.91
N CYS A 241 -12.48 0.07 14.83
CA CYS A 241 -12.03 1.16 13.97
C CYS A 241 -12.08 0.73 12.50
N SER A 242 -12.58 1.63 11.65
CA SER A 242 -12.55 1.50 10.20
C SER A 242 -12.11 2.81 9.56
N ASN A 243 -11.51 2.68 8.37
CA ASN A 243 -11.23 3.81 7.50
C ASN A 243 -12.43 4.04 6.57
N VAL A 244 -13.08 5.20 6.70
CA VAL A 244 -14.16 5.63 5.82
C VAL A 244 -13.58 6.47 4.68
N ILE A 245 -13.60 5.92 3.47
CA ILE A 245 -13.16 6.62 2.26
C ILE A 245 -14.30 7.50 1.77
N ILE A 246 -14.06 8.81 1.70
CA ILE A 246 -15.06 9.81 1.28
C ILE A 246 -14.85 10.19 -0.20
N GLU A 247 -13.60 10.40 -0.59
CA GLU A 247 -13.22 10.78 -1.96
C GLU A 247 -12.01 9.95 -2.39
N THR A 248 -12.09 9.36 -3.58
CA THR A 248 -11.04 8.50 -4.14
C THR A 248 -11.04 8.50 -5.66
N ASP A 249 -9.83 8.43 -6.22
CA ASP A 249 -9.67 8.14 -7.64
C ASP A 249 -9.57 6.63 -7.87
N PHE A 250 -10.17 6.16 -8.96
CA PHE A 250 -9.97 4.79 -9.44
C PHE A 250 -8.60 4.67 -10.10
N VAL A 251 -7.77 3.74 -9.61
CA VAL A 251 -6.41 3.51 -10.12
C VAL A 251 -6.39 2.33 -11.09
N GLU A 252 -6.72 1.13 -10.60
CA GLU A 252 -6.70 -0.09 -11.40
C GLU A 252 -7.64 -1.16 -10.85
N THR A 253 -7.88 -2.20 -11.65
CA THR A 253 -8.59 -3.40 -11.21
C THR A 253 -7.77 -4.65 -11.49
N SER A 254 -7.75 -5.57 -10.54
CA SER A 254 -6.93 -6.78 -10.58
C SER A 254 -7.75 -8.03 -10.33
N LEU A 255 -7.40 -9.13 -11.00
CA LEU A 255 -7.81 -10.46 -10.58
C LEU A 255 -6.98 -10.91 -9.38
N VAL A 256 -7.66 -11.40 -8.34
CA VAL A 256 -7.05 -11.85 -7.10
C VAL A 256 -7.58 -13.22 -6.70
N LYS A 257 -6.78 -13.96 -5.92
CA LYS A 257 -7.20 -15.23 -5.34
C LYS A 257 -8.31 -15.05 -4.30
N THR A 258 -8.19 -14.05 -3.44
CA THR A 258 -9.10 -13.83 -2.32
C THR A 258 -9.54 -12.37 -2.29
N PRO A 259 -10.68 -12.01 -2.89
CA PRO A 259 -11.20 -10.65 -2.80
C PRO A 259 -11.57 -10.33 -1.34
N ILE A 260 -11.32 -9.09 -0.89
CA ILE A 260 -11.75 -8.65 0.46
C ILE A 260 -13.27 -8.47 0.51
N ASN A 261 -13.91 -8.04 -0.58
CA ASN A 261 -15.36 -7.95 -0.66
C ASN A 261 -15.93 -9.26 -1.24
N PRO A 262 -16.78 -10.01 -0.51
CA PRO A 262 -17.42 -11.23 -1.01
C PRO A 262 -18.28 -11.00 -2.26
N GLN A 263 -18.81 -9.80 -2.47
CA GLN A 263 -19.59 -9.45 -3.67
C GLN A 263 -18.72 -9.28 -4.92
N CYS A 264 -17.39 -9.17 -4.75
CA CYS A 264 -16.44 -9.11 -5.86
C CYS A 264 -15.92 -10.49 -6.27
N ILE A 265 -16.56 -11.57 -5.81
CA ILE A 265 -16.35 -12.92 -6.36
C ILE A 265 -16.83 -12.92 -7.81
N LEU A 266 -16.05 -13.55 -8.69
CA LEU A 266 -16.36 -13.57 -10.11
C LEU A 266 -17.59 -14.46 -10.36
N GLY A 267 -18.71 -13.83 -10.68
CA GLY A 267 -19.91 -14.51 -11.18
C GLY A 267 -19.76 -14.80 -12.67
N TRP A 268 -19.10 -15.90 -13.03
CA TRP A 268 -18.99 -16.32 -14.43
C TRP A 268 -20.31 -16.97 -14.87
N GLN A 269 -20.91 -16.46 -15.94
CA GLN A 269 -21.89 -17.15 -16.78
C GLN A 269 -21.23 -17.56 -18.09
#